data_AF-A0A3S1TYL5-F1
#
_entry.id   AF-A0A3S1TYL5-F1
#
_cell.length_a   1.000
_cell.length_b   1.000
_cell.length_c   1.000
_cell.angle_alpha   90.00
_cell.angle_beta   90.00
_cell.angle_gamma   90.00
#
_symmetry.space_group_name_H-M   'P 1'
#
loop_
_entity.id
_entity.type
_entity.pdbx_description
1 polymer ?
#
loop_
_entity_poly.entity_id
_entity_poly.type
_entity_poly.pdbx_seq_one_letter_code
_entity_poly.pdbx_strand_id
1 'polypeptide(L)'
;VQKALDAAAVLESEGIDVEVVDLRTIRPMDKQTVIDSVKKTSRLLCVYEAVKTLGIGAEVSAMIAESEAFDYLDAPIVRLGGAETPIPYNPELEKATVPQIPDIITAARDLVKGVR
;
A
#
# COMPACT_ATOMS: atom_id res chain seq x y z
N VAL A 1 9.78 -0.75 0.42
CA VAL A 1 9.78 -2.19 0.09
C VAL A 1 10.13 -3.05 1.29
N GLN A 2 11.29 -2.89 1.92
CA GLN A 2 11.69 -3.75 3.06
C GLN A 2 10.64 -3.83 4.18
N LYS A 3 10.12 -2.68 4.64
CA LYS A 3 9.02 -2.64 5.64
C LYS A 3 7.78 -3.46 5.23
N ALA A 4 7.48 -3.55 3.94
CA ALA A 4 6.35 -4.34 3.44
C ALA A 4 6.66 -5.84 3.42
N LEU A 5 7.89 -6.25 3.09
CA LEU A 5 8.33 -7.64 3.20
C LEU A 5 8.33 -8.11 4.67
N ASP A 6 8.82 -7.27 5.58
CA ASP A 6 8.83 -7.58 7.01
C ASP A 6 7.38 -7.70 7.55
N ALA A 7 6.48 -6.81 7.12
CA ALA A 7 5.05 -6.91 7.45
C ALA A 7 4.41 -8.18 6.87
N ALA A 8 4.72 -8.54 5.63
CA ALA A 8 4.22 -9.76 4.98
C ALA A 8 4.65 -11.02 5.74
N ALA A 9 5.92 -11.10 6.19
CA ALA A 9 6.41 -12.22 6.98
C ALA A 9 5.67 -12.39 8.32
N VAL A 10 5.28 -11.28 8.95
CA VAL A 10 4.46 -11.33 10.18
C VAL A 10 3.04 -11.81 9.85
N LEU A 11 2.42 -11.25 8.80
CA LEU A 11 1.06 -11.57 8.38
C LEU A 11 0.90 -13.02 7.90
N GLU A 12 1.94 -13.62 7.31
CA GLU A 12 1.96 -15.03 6.91
C GLU A 12 1.72 -15.96 8.11
N SER A 13 2.26 -15.62 9.29
CA SER A 13 2.01 -16.38 10.53
C SER A 13 0.56 -16.31 11.01
N GLU A 14 -0.22 -15.32 10.53
CA GLU A 14 -1.64 -15.15 10.78
C GLU A 14 -2.51 -15.77 9.67
N GLY A 15 -1.90 -16.43 8.68
CA GLY A 15 -2.58 -17.01 7.52
C GLY A 15 -2.98 -15.99 6.46
N ILE A 16 -2.38 -14.79 6.47
CA ILE A 16 -2.59 -13.74 5.47
C ILE A 16 -1.38 -13.75 4.52
N ASP A 17 -1.56 -14.33 3.33
CA ASP A 17 -0.56 -14.30 2.26
C ASP A 17 -0.62 -12.95 1.52
N VAL A 18 0.51 -12.24 1.49
CA VAL A 18 0.61 -10.89 0.91
C VAL A 18 1.56 -10.90 -0.27
N GLU A 19 1.03 -10.57 -1.45
CA GLU A 19 1.86 -10.30 -2.60
C GLU A 19 2.45 -8.88 -2.55
N VAL A 20 3.77 -8.78 -2.44
CA VAL A 20 4.48 -7.50 -2.39
C VAL A 20 5.00 -7.13 -3.79
N VAL A 21 4.42 -6.10 -4.39
CA VAL A 21 4.87 -5.55 -5.68
C VAL A 21 5.74 -4.32 -5.46
N ASP A 22 7.01 -4.40 -5.83
CA ASP A 22 7.90 -3.24 -5.94
C ASP A 22 7.79 -2.64 -7.34
N LEU A 23 7.25 -1.41 -7.43
CA LEU A 23 7.03 -0.74 -8.71
C LEU A 23 8.32 -0.51 -9.50
N ARG A 24 9.46 -0.29 -8.80
CA ARG A 24 10.77 0.13 -9.33
C ARG A 24 10.78 1.42 -10.17
N THR A 25 9.93 1.51 -11.19
CA THR A 25 9.76 2.63 -12.10
C THR A 25 8.42 3.30 -11.86
N ILE A 26 8.42 4.60 -11.57
CA ILE A 26 7.20 5.40 -11.43
C ILE A 26 6.66 5.87 -12.79
N ARG A 27 7.57 6.21 -13.72
CA ARG A 27 7.19 6.70 -15.04
C ARG A 27 8.18 6.22 -16.11
N PRO A 28 7.76 5.39 -17.07
CA PRO A 28 6.45 4.72 -17.15
C PRO A 28 6.33 3.59 -16.11
N MET A 29 5.20 3.55 -15.39
CA MET A 29 4.89 2.47 -14.44
C MET A 29 4.53 1.18 -15.18
N ASP A 30 4.98 0.03 -14.68
CA ASP A 30 4.47 -1.27 -15.10
C ASP A 30 3.08 -1.53 -14.50
N LYS A 31 2.05 -1.04 -15.21
CA LYS A 31 0.65 -1.14 -14.78
C LYS A 31 0.15 -2.58 -14.79
N GLN A 32 0.61 -3.40 -15.74
CA GLN A 32 0.08 -4.74 -15.97
C GLN A 32 0.34 -5.65 -14.76
N THR A 33 1.55 -5.59 -14.20
CA THR A 33 1.90 -6.36 -12.99
C THR A 33 0.99 -6.02 -11.82
N VAL A 34 0.65 -4.74 -11.61
CA VAL A 34 -0.25 -4.32 -10.51
C VAL A 34 -1.68 -4.79 -10.78
N ILE A 35 -2.16 -4.62 -12.02
CA ILE A 35 -3.51 -5.04 -12.44
C ILE A 35 -3.70 -6.55 -12.23
N ASP A 36 -2.76 -7.37 -12.70
CA ASP A 36 -2.84 -8.83 -12.58
C ASP A 36 -2.78 -9.29 -11.12
N SER A 37 -1.94 -8.63 -10.31
CA SER A 37 -1.85 -8.89 -8.87
C SER A 37 -3.17 -8.58 -8.15
N VAL A 38 -3.79 -7.44 -8.45
CA VAL A 38 -5.10 -7.07 -7.88
C VAL A 38 -6.20 -8.02 -8.31
N LYS A 39 -6.23 -8.45 -9.58
CA LYS A 39 -7.21 -9.44 -10.05
C LYS A 39 -7.05 -10.79 -9.36
N LYS A 40 -5.82 -11.17 -8.96
CA LYS A 40 -5.54 -12.39 -8.21
C LYS A 40 -5.94 -12.30 -6.73
N THR A 41 -5.73 -11.13 -6.11
CA THR A 41 -5.83 -10.96 -4.65
C THR A 41 -7.06 -10.20 -4.18
N SER A 42 -7.78 -9.55 -5.09
CA SER A 42 -9.01 -8.77 -4.87
C SER A 42 -8.88 -7.58 -3.92
N ARG A 43 -7.67 -7.22 -3.50
CA ARG A 43 -7.39 -6.16 -2.51
C ARG A 43 -6.12 -5.40 -2.88
N LEU A 44 -6.06 -4.12 -2.53
CA LEU A 44 -4.88 -3.30 -2.78
C LEU A 44 -4.57 -2.36 -1.61
N LEU A 45 -3.32 -2.44 -1.13
CA LEU A 45 -2.73 -1.52 -0.17
C LEU A 45 -1.52 -0.83 -0.80
N CYS A 46 -1.62 0.47 -1.05
CA CYS A 46 -0.49 1.27 -1.52
C CYS A 46 0.33 1.77 -0.32
N VAL A 47 1.65 1.55 -0.32
CA VAL A 47 2.55 2.02 0.74
C VAL A 47 3.68 2.85 0.13
N TYR A 48 3.84 4.09 0.61
CA TYR A 48 4.88 5.02 0.18
C TYR A 48 5.20 6.04 1.28
N GLU A 49 6.39 6.66 1.23
CA GLU A 49 6.84 7.57 2.30
C GLU A 49 6.48 9.03 2.05
N ALA A 50 6.29 9.44 0.79
CA ALA A 50 5.82 10.77 0.46
C ALA A 50 4.42 11.05 1.03
N VAL A 51 4.09 12.33 1.19
CA VAL A 51 2.79 12.80 1.71
C VAL A 51 1.63 12.08 1.03
N LYS A 52 0.65 11.64 1.82
CA LYS A 52 -0.49 10.87 1.32
C LYS A 52 -1.25 11.63 0.23
N THR A 53 -1.51 12.92 0.42
CA THR A 53 -2.19 13.77 -0.58
C THR A 53 -1.30 13.98 -1.80
N LEU A 54 -1.87 13.77 -3.00
CA LEU A 54 -1.17 13.86 -4.29
C LEU A 54 0.07 12.95 -4.44
N GLY A 55 0.27 12.00 -3.51
CA GLY A 55 1.34 11.02 -3.59
C GLY A 55 1.07 9.91 -4.61
N ILE A 56 2.08 9.08 -4.87
CA ILE A 56 2.03 8.04 -5.91
C ILE A 56 0.86 7.06 -5.76
N GLY A 57 0.43 6.76 -4.53
CA GLY A 57 -0.73 5.90 -4.32
C GLY A 57 -2.02 6.47 -4.90
N ALA A 58 -2.14 7.80 -5.08
CA ALA A 58 -3.30 8.39 -5.75
C ALA A 58 -3.35 8.01 -7.23
N GLU A 59 -2.22 8.08 -7.94
CA GLU A 59 -2.10 7.66 -9.34
C GLU A 59 -2.35 6.15 -9.50
N VAL A 60 -1.77 5.32 -8.62
CA VAL A 60 -2.01 3.86 -8.63
C VAL A 60 -3.49 3.56 -8.40
N SER A 61 -4.13 4.26 -7.46
CA SER A 61 -5.55 4.03 -7.15
C SER A 61 -6.46 4.43 -8.31
N ALA A 62 -6.21 5.58 -8.94
CA ALA A 62 -6.96 6.04 -10.11
C ALA A 62 -6.77 5.07 -11.28
N MET A 63 -5.52 4.66 -11.55
CA MET A 63 -5.20 3.70 -12.59
C MET A 63 -5.92 2.36 -12.42
N ILE A 64 -5.99 1.84 -11.19
CA ILE A 64 -6.72 0.59 -10.92
C ILE A 64 -8.23 0.79 -11.08
N ALA A 65 -8.77 1.90 -10.59
CA ALA A 65 -10.20 2.22 -10.72
C ALA A 65 -10.65 2.42 -12.18
N GLU A 66 -9.76 2.85 -13.06
CA GLU A 66 -10.00 3.01 -14.50
C GLU A 66 -9.74 1.72 -15.31
N SER A 67 -9.17 0.69 -14.69
CA SER A 67 -8.80 -0.58 -15.34
C SER A 67 -9.85 -1.67 -15.13
N GLU A 68 -9.68 -2.80 -15.84
CA GLU A 68 -10.49 -4.00 -15.65
C GLU A 68 -10.32 -4.66 -14.27
N ALA A 69 -9.30 -4.28 -13.48
CA ALA A 69 -9.13 -4.78 -12.12
C ALA A 69 -10.15 -4.21 -11.13
N PHE A 70 -10.82 -3.11 -11.47
CA PHE A 70 -11.81 -2.48 -10.60
C PHE A 70 -12.93 -3.46 -10.20
N ASP A 71 -13.42 -4.25 -11.16
CA ASP A 71 -14.50 -5.23 -10.92
C ASP A 71 -14.08 -6.41 -10.03
N TYR A 72 -12.78 -6.56 -9.77
CA TYR A 72 -12.22 -7.64 -8.94
C TYR A 72 -11.98 -7.20 -7.49
N LEU A 73 -12.15 -5.92 -7.16
CA LEU A 73 -11.91 -5.40 -5.81
C LEU A 73 -13.05 -5.77 -4.84
N ASP A 74 -12.72 -6.56 -3.82
CA ASP A 74 -13.64 -6.91 -2.72
C ASP A 74 -13.62 -5.89 -1.57
N ALA A 75 -12.75 -4.88 -1.66
CA ALA A 75 -12.60 -3.81 -0.67
C ALA A 75 -12.03 -2.54 -1.31
N PRO A 76 -12.24 -1.37 -0.67
CA PRO A 76 -11.65 -0.12 -1.16
C PRO A 76 -10.12 -0.19 -1.17
N ILE A 77 -9.51 0.49 -2.14
CA ILE A 77 -8.06 0.68 -2.19
C ILE A 77 -7.63 1.54 -0.99
N VAL A 78 -6.69 1.02 -0.19
CA VAL A 78 -6.15 1.74 0.98
C VAL A 78 -4.79 2.30 0.64
N ARG A 79 -4.51 3.52 1.13
CA ARG A 79 -3.22 4.19 0.93
C ARG A 79 -2.59 4.58 2.27
N LEU A 80 -1.39 4.08 2.51
CA LEU A 80 -0.47 4.53 3.55
C LEU A 80 0.59 5.41 2.91
N GLY A 81 0.48 6.70 3.17
CA GLY A 81 1.46 7.72 2.79
C GLY A 81 1.97 8.43 4.04
N GLY A 82 2.98 9.29 3.87
CA GLY A 82 3.44 10.15 4.94
C GLY A 82 2.40 11.17 5.39
N ALA A 83 2.59 11.70 6.61
CA ALA A 83 1.73 12.71 7.21
C ALA A 83 1.76 14.04 6.43
N GLU A 84 0.71 14.85 6.57
CA GLU A 84 0.57 16.18 5.93
C GLU A 84 1.43 17.25 6.61
N THR A 85 2.75 17.05 6.60
CA THR A 85 3.70 17.93 7.29
C THR A 85 5.10 17.83 6.68
N PRO A 86 5.94 18.89 6.77
CA PRO A 86 7.37 18.77 6.50
C PRO A 86 8.02 17.74 7.43
N ILE A 87 9.03 17.02 6.91
CA ILE A 87 9.75 16.01 7.69
C ILE A 87 10.48 16.67 8.88
N PRO A 88 10.17 16.29 10.13
CA PRO A 88 10.84 16.82 11.32
C PRO A 88 12.27 16.29 11.44
N TYR A 89 13.16 17.08 12.06
CA TYR A 89 14.54 16.65 12.33
C TYR A 89 14.65 15.61 13.46
N ASN A 90 13.76 15.65 14.45
CA ASN A 90 13.82 14.71 15.56
C ASN A 90 13.54 13.28 15.04
N PRO A 91 14.40 12.28 15.32
CA PRO A 91 14.27 10.95 14.73
C PRO A 91 12.96 10.23 15.06
N GLU A 92 12.41 10.45 16.24
CA GLU A 92 11.13 9.83 16.63
C GLU A 92 9.95 10.51 15.93
N LEU A 93 10.02 11.83 15.74
CA LEU A 93 9.02 12.56 14.96
C LEU A 93 9.13 12.22 13.46
N GLU A 94 10.35 12.11 12.91
CA GLU A 94 10.58 11.66 11.53
C GLU A 94 9.93 10.31 11.28
N LYS A 95 10.20 9.31 12.12
CA LYS A 95 9.58 7.98 12.02
C LYS A 95 8.06 8.05 12.08
N ALA A 96 7.50 8.89 12.96
CA ALA A 96 6.05 9.07 13.08
C ALA A 96 5.41 9.74 11.85
N THR A 97 6.20 10.38 10.98
CA THR A 97 5.67 11.02 9.75
C THR A 97 5.60 10.10 8.54
N VAL A 98 6.21 8.91 8.57
CA VAL A 98 6.19 7.96 7.44
C VAL A 98 5.67 6.59 7.87
N PRO A 99 5.04 5.80 6.99
CA PRO A 99 4.53 4.48 7.37
C PRO A 99 5.61 3.56 7.96
N GLN A 100 5.25 2.90 9.05
CA GLN A 100 6.05 1.89 9.75
C GLN A 100 5.45 0.50 9.59
N ILE A 101 6.23 -0.53 9.95
CA ILE A 101 5.80 -1.93 9.86
C ILE A 101 4.46 -2.19 10.59
N PRO A 102 4.24 -1.68 11.83
CA PRO A 102 2.95 -1.87 12.52
C PRO A 102 1.77 -1.25 11.78
N ASP A 103 1.97 -0.11 11.09
CA ASP A 103 0.92 0.55 10.31
C ASP A 103 0.51 -0.31 9.11
N ILE A 104 1.50 -0.91 8.43
CA ILE A 104 1.27 -1.80 7.28
C ILE A 104 0.53 -3.06 7.73
N ILE A 105 0.96 -3.69 8.83
CA ILE A 105 0.31 -4.89 9.40
C ILE A 105 -1.15 -4.58 9.75
N THR A 106 -1.38 -3.46 10.45
CA THR A 106 -2.73 -3.07 10.87
C THR A 106 -3.62 -2.81 9.66
N ALA A 107 -3.16 -2.00 8.71
CA ALA A 107 -3.92 -1.69 7.51
C ALA A 107 -4.23 -2.92 6.64
N ALA A 108 -3.27 -3.83 6.47
CA ALA A 108 -3.49 -5.07 5.73
C ALA A 108 -4.51 -5.98 6.45
N ARG A 109 -4.41 -6.11 7.78
CA ARG A 109 -5.35 -6.90 8.57
C ARG A 109 -6.77 -6.34 8.51
N ASP A 110 -6.91 -5.02 8.63
CA ASP A 110 -8.22 -4.35 8.54
C ASP A 110 -8.79 -4.47 7.12
N LEU A 111 -7.93 -4.34 6.10
CA LEU A 111 -8.30 -4.52 4.70
C LEU A 111 -8.81 -5.94 4.45
N VAL A 112 -8.20 -6.98 5.01
CA VAL A 112 -8.69 -8.38 4.89
C VAL A 112 -10.02 -8.58 5.60
N LYS A 113 -10.20 -7.98 6.79
CA LYS A 113 -11.45 -8.09 7.57
C LYS A 113 -12.61 -7.26 7.00
N GLY A 114 -12.34 -6.34 6.07
CA GLY A 114 -13.34 -5.40 5.55
C GLY A 114 -13.73 -4.33 6.57
N VAL A 115 -12.88 -4.07 7.57
CA VAL A 115 -13.09 -3.01 8.56
C VAL A 115 -12.66 -1.69 7.92
N ARG A 116 -13.50 -0.67 8.07
CA ARG A 116 -13.25 0.70 7.58
C ARG A 116 -12.68 1.57 8.69
#